data_AF-A0A820Z273-F1
#
_entry.id   AF-A0A820Z273-F1
#
_cell.length_a   1.000
_cell.length_b   1.000
_cell.length_c   1.000
_cell.angle_alpha   90.00
_cell.angle_beta   90.00
_cell.angle_gamma   90.00
#
_symmetry.space_group_name_H-M   'P 1'
#
loop_
_entity.id
_entity.type
_entity.pdbx_description
1 polymer ?
#
loop_
_entity_poly.entity_id
_entity_poly.type
_entity_poly.pdbx_seq_one_letter_code
_entity_poly.pdbx_strand_id
1 'polypeptide(L)'
;EKQKQRAKPVRQQKLTQEELEKSRTRPEEVKEFNSELGEQTIKQIMHIKRCLVERYKATDLSPADYFEFVIDPKSFAKTVENMFHVSFLIK
;
A
#
# COMPACT_ATOMS: atom_id res chain seq x y z
N GLU A 1 55.26 -19.24 20.84
CA GLU A 1 54.46 -18.00 20.76
C GLU A 1 54.33 -17.56 19.30
N LYS A 2 53.16 -17.75 18.67
CA LYS A 2 52.92 -17.32 17.27
C LYS A 2 52.03 -16.08 17.29
N GLN A 3 52.58 -14.94 16.90
CA GLN A 3 51.88 -13.65 16.89
C GLN A 3 50.75 -13.66 15.86
N LYS A 4 49.55 -13.34 16.36
CA LYS A 4 48.27 -13.23 15.67
C LYS A 4 48.26 -11.96 14.82
N GLN A 5 48.37 -12.08 13.50
CA GLN A 5 48.14 -10.94 12.58
C GLN A 5 46.66 -10.56 12.62
N ARG A 6 46.36 -9.38 13.17
CA ARG A 6 45.02 -8.79 13.16
C ARG A 6 44.75 -8.18 11.79
N ALA A 7 43.75 -8.69 11.08
CA ALA A 7 43.23 -8.10 9.85
C ALA A 7 42.69 -6.68 10.14
N LYS A 8 43.13 -5.70 9.36
CA LYS A 8 42.64 -4.31 9.46
C LYS A 8 41.18 -4.26 8.96
N PRO A 9 40.24 -3.61 9.66
CA PRO A 9 38.87 -3.51 9.19
C PRO A 9 38.83 -2.67 7.90
N VAL A 10 38.27 -3.26 6.85
CA VAL A 10 38.02 -2.59 5.57
C VAL A 10 37.04 -1.45 5.83
N ARG A 11 37.53 -0.22 5.66
CA ARG A 11 36.72 0.99 5.77
C ARG A 11 35.68 0.95 4.65
N GLN A 12 34.43 0.62 4.97
CA GLN A 12 33.30 0.79 4.05
C GLN A 12 33.29 2.24 3.59
N GLN A 13 33.52 2.46 2.30
CA GLN A 13 33.38 3.77 1.69
C GLN A 13 31.91 4.17 1.81
N LYS A 14 31.65 5.29 2.51
CA LYS A 14 30.33 5.92 2.49
C LYS A 14 30.12 6.41 1.05
N LEU A 15 29.06 5.91 0.40
CA LEU A 15 28.59 6.46 -0.87
C LEU A 15 28.43 7.97 -0.72
N THR A 16 28.95 8.70 -1.70
CA THR A 16 28.80 10.15 -1.74
C THR A 16 27.33 10.52 -1.89
N GLN A 17 26.99 11.73 -1.43
CA GLN A 17 25.61 12.22 -1.48
C GLN A 17 25.08 12.28 -2.93
N GLU A 18 25.98 12.51 -3.89
CA GLU A 18 25.72 12.50 -5.33
C GLU A 18 25.38 11.09 -5.87
N GLU A 19 26.07 10.04 -5.40
CA GLU A 19 25.76 8.64 -5.73
C GLU A 19 24.43 8.20 -5.10
N LEU A 20 24.12 8.68 -3.90
CA LEU A 20 22.84 8.41 -3.23
C LEU A 20 21.67 9.05 -3.98
N GLU A 21 21.82 10.30 -4.44
CA GLU A 21 20.82 10.98 -5.27
C GLU A 21 20.62 10.31 -6.63
N LYS A 22 21.68 9.77 -7.23
CA LYS A 22 21.62 9.02 -8.49
C LYS A 22 20.95 7.64 -8.33
N SER A 23 21.07 7.03 -7.15
CA SER A 23 20.39 5.77 -6.81
C SER A 23 18.90 5.93 -6.44
N ARG A 24 18.43 7.18 -6.29
CA ARG A 24 17.05 7.48 -5.96
C ARG A 24 16.20 7.29 -7.22
N THR A 25 15.63 6.10 -7.38
CA THR A 25 14.56 5.86 -8.35
C THR A 25 13.45 6.86 -8.08
N ARG A 26 13.34 7.87 -8.93
CA ARG A 26 12.19 8.78 -8.95
C ARG A 26 10.98 7.95 -9.38
N PRO A 27 9.84 8.04 -8.68
CA PRO A 27 8.60 7.45 -9.18
C PRO A 27 8.34 8.01 -10.58
N GLU A 28 8.14 7.13 -11.55
CA GLU A 28 7.71 7.54 -12.89
C GLU A 28 6.35 8.23 -12.77
N GLU A 29 6.24 9.46 -13.28
CA GLU A 29 4.96 10.12 -13.42
C GLU A 29 4.13 9.35 -14.44
N VAL A 30 3.04 8.73 -13.98
CA VAL A 30 2.10 8.01 -14.84
C VAL A 30 1.38 9.05 -15.71
N LYS A 31 1.83 9.20 -16.96
CA LYS A 31 1.35 10.20 -17.92
C LYS A 31 -0.03 9.88 -18.52
N GLU A 32 -0.53 8.67 -18.35
CA GLU A 32 -1.79 8.22 -18.95
C GLU A 32 -2.76 7.71 -17.88
N PHE A 33 -3.76 8.54 -17.55
CA PHE A 33 -4.91 8.10 -16.80
C PHE A 33 -5.81 7.30 -17.75
N ASN A 34 -5.78 5.97 -17.64
CA ASN A 34 -6.70 5.12 -18.38
C ASN A 34 -8.13 5.36 -17.85
N SER A 35 -8.94 6.07 -18.64
CA SER A 35 -10.31 6.46 -18.27
C SER A 35 -11.19 5.25 -17.94
N GLU A 36 -11.03 4.13 -18.64
CA GLU A 36 -11.80 2.90 -18.35
C GLU A 36 -11.42 2.30 -17.00
N LEU A 37 -10.14 2.29 -16.66
CA LEU A 37 -9.66 1.81 -15.36
C LEU A 37 -10.18 2.71 -14.22
N GLY A 38 -10.21 4.03 -14.47
CA GLY A 38 -10.83 5.00 -13.57
C GLY A 38 -12.30 4.71 -13.34
N GLU A 39 -13.08 4.48 -14.40
CA GLU A 39 -14.50 4.13 -14.31
C GLU A 39 -14.74 2.82 -13.53
N GLN A 40 -13.92 1.80 -13.76
CA GLN A 40 -14.00 0.55 -13.00
C GLN A 40 -13.74 0.78 -11.52
N THR A 41 -12.72 1.56 -11.19
CA THR A 41 -12.37 1.94 -9.81
C THR A 41 -13.54 2.67 -9.13
N ILE A 42 -14.16 3.64 -9.81
CA ILE A 42 -15.34 4.36 -9.30
C ILE A 42 -16.49 3.39 -9.03
N LYS A 43 -16.75 2.43 -9.94
CA LYS A 43 -17.79 1.41 -9.74
C LYS A 43 -17.52 0.56 -8.49
N GLN A 44 -16.27 0.17 -8.24
CA GLN A 44 -15.90 -0.60 -7.05
C GLN A 44 -16.08 0.22 -5.77
N ILE A 45 -15.64 1.48 -5.75
CA ILE A 45 -15.84 2.38 -4.60
C ILE A 45 -17.34 2.53 -4.29
N MET A 46 -18.17 2.75 -5.31
CA MET A 46 -19.62 2.87 -5.13
C MET A 46 -20.26 1.56 -4.66
N HIS A 47 -19.75 0.41 -5.11
CA HIS A 47 -20.19 -0.89 -4.64
C HIS A 47 -19.85 -1.10 -3.16
N ILE A 48 -18.62 -0.83 -2.75
CA ILE A 48 -18.16 -0.97 -1.37
C ILE A 48 -18.95 -0.05 -0.44
N LYS A 49 -19.19 1.20 -0.86
CA LYS A 49 -20.05 2.13 -0.11
C LYS A 49 -21.45 1.57 0.12
N ARG A 50 -22.05 0.97 -0.91
CA ARG A 50 -23.38 0.33 -0.79
C ARG A 50 -23.33 -0.82 0.21
N CYS A 51 -22.36 -1.72 0.12
CA CYS A 51 -22.20 -2.83 1.06
C CYS A 51 -22.03 -2.35 2.51
N LEU A 52 -21.25 -1.29 2.73
CA LEU A 52 -21.08 -0.71 4.07
C LEU A 52 -22.39 -0.16 4.63
N VAL A 53 -23.17 0.57 3.82
CA VAL A 53 -24.46 1.13 4.24
C VAL A 53 -25.48 0.03 4.51
N GLU A 54 -25.55 -1.00 3.68
CA GLU A 54 -26.43 -2.15 3.87
C GLU A 54 -26.10 -2.90 5.16
N ARG A 55 -24.82 -3.18 5.41
CA ARG A 55 -24.33 -3.81 6.64
C ARG A 55 -24.68 -2.98 7.87
N TYR A 56 -24.46 -1.66 7.82
CA TYR A 56 -24.77 -0.73 8.91
C TYR A 56 -26.27 -0.72 9.25
N LYS A 57 -27.14 -0.71 8.23
CA LYS A 57 -28.60 -0.79 8.42
C LYS A 57 -29.05 -2.14 8.96
N ALA A 58 -28.39 -3.23 8.55
CA ALA A 58 -28.73 -4.59 8.96
C ALA A 58 -28.36 -4.87 10.44
N THR A 59 -27.47 -4.08 11.04
CA THR A 59 -27.05 -4.27 12.44
C THR A 59 -27.43 -3.12 13.33
N ASP A 60 -28.68 -2.66 13.23
CA ASP A 60 -29.25 -1.63 14.10
C ASP A 60 -28.39 -0.36 14.19
N LEU A 61 -27.80 0.05 13.06
CA LEU A 61 -26.92 1.22 12.96
C LEU A 61 -25.65 1.08 13.82
N SER A 62 -25.15 -0.15 14.00
CA SER A 62 -23.86 -0.41 14.65
C SER A 62 -22.69 -0.18 13.68
N PRO A 63 -21.60 0.49 14.10
CA PRO A 63 -20.38 0.61 13.31
C PRO A 63 -19.83 -0.76 12.89
N ALA A 64 -19.25 -0.82 11.68
CA ALA A 64 -18.55 -2.00 11.20
C ALA A 64 -17.08 -1.98 11.65
N ASP A 65 -16.54 -3.14 12.05
CA ASP A 65 -15.10 -3.29 12.24
C ASP A 65 -14.39 -3.18 10.87
N TYR A 66 -13.32 -2.39 10.82
CA TYR A 66 -12.62 -2.12 9.56
C TYR A 66 -11.98 -3.37 8.97
N PHE A 67 -11.32 -4.18 9.79
CA PHE A 67 -10.60 -5.36 9.32
C PHE A 67 -11.55 -6.49 8.95
N GLU A 68 -12.64 -6.67 9.70
CA GLU A 68 -13.72 -7.60 9.32
C GLU A 68 -14.33 -7.21 7.97
N PHE A 69 -14.42 -5.92 7.67
CA PHE A 69 -15.00 -5.43 6.42
C PHE A 69 -14.06 -5.54 5.20
N VAL A 70 -12.75 -5.28 5.37
CA VAL A 70 -11.81 -5.23 4.23
C VAL A 70 -11.09 -6.55 3.94
N ILE A 71 -10.96 -7.47 4.91
CA ILE A 71 -10.20 -8.71 4.75
C ILE A 71 -10.98 -9.73 3.90
N ASP A 72 -10.39 -10.11 2.77
CA ASP A 72 -10.79 -11.30 2.01
C ASP A 72 -9.98 -12.50 2.50
N PRO A 73 -10.62 -13.56 3.05
CA PRO A 73 -9.92 -14.72 3.62
C PRO A 73 -9.25 -15.61 2.56
N LYS A 74 -9.55 -15.40 1.27
CA LYS A 74 -9.06 -16.19 0.14
C LYS A 74 -8.04 -15.43 -0.71
N SER A 75 -7.90 -14.11 -0.54
CA SER A 75 -6.99 -13.31 -1.36
C SER A 75 -6.45 -12.07 -0.64
N PHE A 76 -5.15 -12.08 -0.38
CA PHE A 76 -4.43 -10.91 0.12
C PHE A 76 -4.53 -9.70 -0.81
N ALA A 77 -4.41 -9.92 -2.13
CA ALA A 77 -4.49 -8.84 -3.11
C ALA A 77 -5.85 -8.13 -3.06
N LYS A 78 -6.93 -8.88 -2.89
CA LYS A 78 -8.28 -8.30 -2.73
C LYS A 78 -8.42 -7.54 -1.42
N THR A 79 -7.82 -8.03 -0.33
CA THR A 79 -7.77 -7.26 0.93
C THR A 79 -7.13 -5.89 0.73
N VAL A 80 -5.98 -5.83 0.05
CA VAL A 80 -5.30 -4.56 -0.24
C VAL A 80 -6.14 -3.68 -1.15
N GLU A 81 -6.79 -4.25 -2.17
CA GLU A 81 -7.69 -3.52 -3.06
C GLU A 81 -8.92 -2.95 -2.30
N ASN A 82 -9.53 -3.73 -1.41
CA ASN A 82 -10.63 -3.27 -0.56
C ASN A 82 -10.20 -2.11 0.34
N MET A 83 -9.02 -2.22 0.98
CA MET A 83 -8.45 -1.15 1.79
C MET A 83 -8.25 0.13 0.97
N PHE A 84 -7.71 0.00 -0.24
CA PHE A 84 -7.53 1.11 -1.17
C PHE A 84 -8.86 1.78 -1.50
N HIS A 85 -9.89 1.02 -1.90
CA HIS A 85 -11.20 1.59 -2.23
C HIS A 85 -11.89 2.25 -1.02
N VAL A 86 -11.79 1.65 0.17
CA VAL A 86 -12.36 2.25 1.40
C VAL A 86 -11.67 3.57 1.76
N SER A 87 -10.39 3.72 1.46
CA SER A 87 -9.66 4.98 1.73
C SER A 87 -10.29 6.19 1.02
N PHE A 88 -10.93 6.00 -0.14
CA PHE A 88 -11.65 7.06 -0.87
C PHE A 88 -13.02 7.41 -0.29
N LEU A 89 -13.53 6.64 0.67
CA LEU A 89 -14.79 6.94 1.35
C LEU A 89 -14.63 8.02 2.43
N ILE A 90 -13.39 8.24 2.88
CA ILE A 90 -13.03 9.21 3.91
C ILE A 90 -12.71 10.54 3.22
N LYS A 91 -13.26 11.65 3.73
CA LYS A 91 -13.02 13.01 3.23
C LYS A 91 -12.01 13.74 4.11
#